data_AF-A0A7W5IQF8-F1
#
_entry.id   AF-A0A7W5IQF8-F1
#
_cell.length_a   1.000
_cell.length_b   1.000
_cell.length_c   1.000
_cell.angle_alpha   90.00
_cell.angle_beta   90.00
_cell.angle_gamma   90.00
#
_symmetry.space_group_name_H-M   'P 1'
#
loop_
_entity.id
_entity.type
_entity.pdbx_description
1 polymer ?
#
loop_
_entity_poly.entity_id
_entity_poly.type
_entity_poly.pdbx_seq_one_letter_code
_entity_poly.pdbx_strand_id
1 'polypeptide(L)'
;MISTSAYQPVQVDGLLQQHERRVALIRQAANEAREDDYRARWGDVLARCAAWFSSLPYSPLLYREPGGAFRCTVETAFYAMRLAGGQKFGTNLPSEKRRLIEPQYNHAVFLAAVCSGLDEPYRHFVVVRDSDRAEWNPAGHGALAAWLAGSTYSLQRRAAPLPVERMRTALLAQNLIGQSLLAGYETAVLSELFGAINPLPHVQGAESLVHKVVRQAVTVAADFDRKA
;
A
#
# COMPACT_ATOMS: atom_id res chain seq x y z
N MET A 1 1.93 -28.21 -13.95
CA MET A 1 0.69 -27.78 -14.65
C MET A 1 0.57 -26.27 -14.52
N ILE A 2 0.80 -25.54 -15.61
CA ILE A 2 0.61 -24.08 -15.66
C ILE A 2 -0.89 -23.86 -15.88
N SER A 3 -1.59 -23.30 -14.90
CA SER A 3 -2.96 -22.84 -15.12
C SER A 3 -2.90 -21.51 -15.87
N THR A 4 -3.01 -21.56 -17.20
CA THR A 4 -3.06 -20.41 -18.11
C THR A 4 -4.47 -19.82 -18.15
N SER A 5 -4.97 -19.33 -17.01
CA SER A 5 -6.12 -18.42 -17.05
C SER A 5 -5.60 -17.02 -17.36
N ALA A 6 -6.11 -16.41 -18.43
CA ALA A 6 -5.85 -15.01 -18.71
C ALA A 6 -6.52 -14.14 -17.64
N TYR A 7 -5.74 -13.27 -17.00
CA TYR A 7 -6.22 -12.26 -16.06
C TYR A 7 -6.59 -11.00 -16.84
N GLN A 8 -7.78 -10.50 -16.56
CA GLN A 8 -8.29 -9.25 -17.13
C GLN A 8 -7.83 -8.08 -16.26
N PRO A 9 -7.17 -7.05 -16.82
CA PRO A 9 -6.85 -5.84 -16.07
C PRO A 9 -8.12 -5.17 -15.57
N VAL A 10 -8.11 -4.65 -14.35
CA VAL A 10 -9.22 -3.85 -13.82
C VAL A 10 -8.79 -2.39 -13.81
N GLN A 11 -9.66 -1.51 -14.32
CA GLN A 11 -9.40 -0.07 -14.34
C GLN A 11 -9.41 0.51 -12.92
N VAL A 12 -8.66 1.59 -12.73
CA VAL A 12 -8.46 2.25 -11.42
C VAL A 12 -9.80 2.56 -10.74
N ASP A 13 -10.73 3.19 -11.47
CA ASP A 13 -12.04 3.55 -10.93
C ASP A 13 -12.86 2.31 -10.54
N GLY A 14 -12.73 1.22 -11.30
CA GLY A 14 -13.39 -0.05 -10.99
C GLY A 14 -12.90 -0.65 -9.67
N LEU A 15 -11.59 -0.63 -9.41
CA LEU A 15 -11.00 -1.09 -8.15
C LEU A 15 -11.42 -0.20 -6.97
N LEU A 16 -11.39 1.11 -7.16
CA LEU A 16 -11.82 2.07 -6.13
C LEU A 16 -13.30 1.88 -5.78
N GLN A 17 -14.15 1.69 -6.79
CA GLN A 17 -15.59 1.46 -6.61
C GLN A 17 -15.88 0.14 -5.89
N GLN A 18 -15.16 -0.93 -6.20
CA GLN A 18 -15.28 -2.23 -5.51
C GLN A 18 -15.01 -2.13 -3.99
N HIS A 19 -14.28 -1.11 -3.55
CA HIS A 19 -13.94 -0.88 -2.15
C HIS A 19 -14.46 0.46 -1.61
N GLU A 20 -15.47 1.05 -2.26
CA GLU A 20 -15.97 2.41 -1.99
C GLU A 20 -16.25 2.64 -0.50
N ARG A 21 -16.81 1.67 0.20
CA ARG A 21 -17.17 1.79 1.62
C ARG A 21 -15.94 2.01 2.50
N ARG A 22 -14.85 1.28 2.25
CA ARG A 22 -13.60 1.43 3.01
C ARG A 22 -12.84 2.68 2.58
N VAL A 23 -12.84 2.99 1.28
CA VAL A 23 -12.26 4.24 0.77
C VAL A 23 -12.95 5.46 1.39
N ALA A 24 -14.28 5.44 1.53
CA ALA A 24 -15.04 6.49 2.20
C ALA A 24 -14.69 6.62 3.69
N LEU A 25 -14.44 5.51 4.39
CA LEU A 25 -13.99 5.53 5.78
C LEU A 25 -12.56 6.06 5.92
N ILE A 26 -11.66 5.74 4.99
CA ILE A 26 -10.32 6.35 4.93
C ILE A 26 -10.43 7.85 4.73
N ARG A 27 -11.28 8.30 3.80
CA ARG A 27 -11.56 9.72 3.57
C ARG A 27 -12.07 10.42 4.82
N GLN A 28 -13.00 9.81 5.54
CA GLN A 28 -13.50 10.35 6.80
C GLN A 28 -12.38 10.48 7.84
N ALA A 29 -11.50 9.48 7.93
CA ALA A 29 -10.38 9.49 8.87
C ALA A 29 -9.25 10.48 8.48
N ALA A 30 -9.08 10.75 7.18
CA ALA A 30 -8.16 11.77 6.68
C ALA A 30 -8.59 13.18 7.16
N ASN A 31 -9.90 13.41 7.26
CA ASN A 31 -10.50 14.64 7.80
C ASN A 31 -9.97 15.93 7.15
N GLU A 32 -9.71 15.88 5.84
CA GLU A 32 -9.32 17.05 5.06
C GLU A 32 -10.56 17.90 4.77
N ALA A 33 -10.45 19.21 5.01
CA ALA A 33 -11.57 20.13 4.82
C ALA A 33 -11.89 20.39 3.34
N ARG A 34 -10.85 20.41 2.48
CA ARG A 34 -10.99 20.68 1.04
C ARG A 34 -10.85 19.39 0.25
N GLU A 35 -11.68 19.27 -0.77
CA GLU A 35 -11.65 18.12 -1.68
C GLU A 35 -10.30 17.97 -2.38
N ASP A 36 -9.72 19.07 -2.82
CA ASP A 36 -8.45 19.06 -3.56
C ASP A 36 -7.29 18.56 -2.68
N ASP A 37 -7.27 18.95 -1.39
CA ASP A 37 -6.27 18.50 -0.43
C ASP A 37 -6.43 17.00 -0.15
N TYR A 38 -7.67 16.52 -0.01
CA TYR A 38 -7.97 15.10 0.10
C TYR A 38 -7.48 14.32 -1.12
N ARG A 39 -7.83 14.78 -2.33
CA ARG A 39 -7.47 14.11 -3.59
C ARG A 39 -5.96 14.03 -3.72
N ALA A 40 -5.26 15.16 -3.65
CA ALA A 40 -3.82 15.21 -3.86
C ALA A 40 -3.03 14.37 -2.84
N ARG A 41 -3.46 14.37 -1.57
CA ARG A 41 -2.70 13.71 -0.49
C ARG A 41 -3.08 12.25 -0.28
N TRP A 42 -4.35 11.88 -0.48
CA TRP A 42 -4.88 10.58 -0.07
C TRP A 42 -5.50 9.82 -1.24
N GLY A 43 -6.44 10.45 -1.95
CA GLY A 43 -7.19 9.83 -3.04
C GLY A 43 -6.28 9.37 -4.18
N ASP A 44 -5.38 10.25 -4.63
CA ASP A 44 -4.46 9.98 -5.72
C ASP A 44 -3.43 8.90 -5.34
N VAL A 45 -3.07 8.78 -4.05
CA VAL A 45 -2.20 7.71 -3.56
C VAL A 45 -2.90 6.35 -3.71
N LEU A 46 -4.19 6.27 -3.33
CA LEU A 46 -4.99 5.06 -3.54
C LEU A 46 -5.17 4.75 -5.02
N ALA A 47 -5.44 5.75 -5.86
CA ALA A 47 -5.57 5.60 -7.31
C ALA A 47 -4.27 5.08 -7.96
N ARG A 48 -3.11 5.64 -7.58
CA ARG A 48 -1.79 5.16 -8.00
C ARG A 48 -1.54 3.73 -7.54
N CYS A 49 -2.00 3.36 -6.35
CA CYS A 49 -1.90 1.99 -5.85
C CYS A 49 -2.82 1.00 -6.59
N ALA A 50 -4.04 1.40 -6.93
CA ALA A 50 -4.92 0.63 -7.80
C ALA A 50 -4.28 0.41 -9.18
N ALA A 51 -3.69 1.44 -9.79
CA ALA A 51 -2.93 1.31 -11.04
C ALA A 51 -1.69 0.41 -10.88
N TRP A 52 -1.03 0.46 -9.72
CA TRP A 52 0.14 -0.35 -9.40
C TRP A 52 -0.17 -1.84 -9.50
N PHE A 53 -1.29 -2.27 -8.91
CA PHE A 53 -1.66 -3.68 -8.85
C PHE A 53 -2.52 -4.15 -10.02
N SER A 54 -3.32 -3.26 -10.63
CA SER A 54 -4.38 -3.67 -11.56
C SER A 54 -5.21 -4.80 -10.91
N SER A 55 -5.34 -5.96 -11.55
CA SER A 55 -6.07 -7.11 -11.02
C SER A 55 -5.20 -8.18 -10.35
N LEU A 56 -3.97 -7.84 -9.91
CA LEU A 56 -3.11 -8.82 -9.23
C LEU A 56 -3.74 -9.36 -7.93
N PRO A 57 -3.68 -10.68 -7.69
CA PRO A 57 -3.82 -11.22 -6.35
C PRO A 57 -2.63 -10.81 -5.48
N TYR A 58 -2.81 -10.77 -4.16
CA TYR A 58 -1.73 -10.37 -3.24
C TYR A 58 -0.68 -11.46 -3.10
N SER A 59 -1.11 -12.67 -2.76
CA SER A 59 -0.24 -13.84 -2.58
C SER A 59 -1.03 -15.15 -2.78
N PRO A 60 -0.36 -16.31 -2.83
CA PRO A 60 -1.05 -17.61 -2.88
C PRO A 60 -1.84 -17.94 -1.62
N LEU A 61 -1.61 -17.26 -0.50
CA LEU A 61 -2.18 -17.58 0.81
C LEU A 61 -3.20 -16.55 1.32
N LEU A 62 -3.07 -15.31 0.90
CA LEU A 62 -3.90 -14.18 1.33
C LEU A 62 -4.33 -13.37 0.12
N TYR A 63 -5.58 -12.90 0.11
CA TYR A 63 -6.21 -12.11 -0.94
C TYR A 63 -5.92 -12.67 -2.33
N ARG A 64 -6.38 -13.91 -2.54
CA ARG A 64 -6.03 -14.79 -3.67
C ARG A 64 -6.81 -14.47 -4.95
N GLU A 65 -7.88 -13.71 -4.82
CA GLU A 65 -8.76 -13.29 -5.90
C GLU A 65 -8.12 -12.20 -6.79
N PRO A 66 -8.56 -12.05 -8.05
CA PRO A 66 -8.18 -10.91 -8.86
C PRO A 66 -8.50 -9.58 -8.16
N GLY A 67 -7.54 -8.66 -8.12
CA GLY A 67 -7.64 -7.39 -7.39
C GLY A 67 -7.36 -7.50 -5.89
N GLY A 68 -7.09 -8.70 -5.38
CA GLY A 68 -6.83 -8.95 -3.97
C GLY A 68 -5.65 -8.14 -3.40
N ALA A 69 -4.64 -7.81 -4.21
CA ALA A 69 -3.55 -6.94 -3.77
C ALA A 69 -4.04 -5.54 -3.39
N PHE A 70 -4.91 -4.93 -4.21
CA PHE A 70 -5.49 -3.62 -3.90
C PHE A 70 -6.47 -3.69 -2.73
N ARG A 71 -7.26 -4.78 -2.61
CA ARG A 71 -8.11 -5.02 -1.44
C ARG A 71 -7.28 -5.05 -0.15
N CYS A 72 -6.18 -5.81 -0.14
CA CYS A 72 -5.26 -5.89 0.99
C CYS A 72 -4.75 -4.51 1.41
N THR A 73 -4.36 -3.68 0.44
CA THR A 73 -3.94 -2.30 0.68
C THR A 73 -5.03 -1.45 1.31
N VAL A 74 -6.24 -1.43 0.74
CA VAL A 74 -7.35 -0.61 1.26
C VAL A 74 -7.76 -1.07 2.67
N GLU A 75 -7.80 -2.38 2.92
CA GLU A 75 -8.10 -2.92 4.25
C GLU A 75 -7.02 -2.53 5.27
N THR A 76 -5.74 -2.67 4.90
CA THR A 76 -4.61 -2.29 5.76
C THR A 76 -4.63 -0.79 6.06
N ALA A 77 -4.84 0.07 5.07
CA ALA A 77 -4.95 1.51 5.25
C ALA A 77 -6.15 1.89 6.14
N PHE A 78 -7.30 1.25 5.94
CA PHE A 78 -8.48 1.45 6.78
C PHE A 78 -8.20 1.11 8.25
N TYR A 79 -7.64 -0.07 8.53
CA TYR A 79 -7.33 -0.47 9.90
C TYR A 79 -6.25 0.43 10.53
N ALA A 80 -5.23 0.81 9.76
CA ALA A 80 -4.17 1.71 10.23
C ALA A 80 -4.73 3.08 10.63
N MET A 81 -5.57 3.68 9.80
CA MET A 81 -6.20 4.97 10.09
C MET A 81 -7.12 4.90 11.32
N ARG A 82 -7.89 3.81 11.46
CA ARG A 82 -8.74 3.59 12.63
C ARG A 82 -7.91 3.45 13.92
N LEU A 83 -6.80 2.73 13.88
CA LEU A 83 -5.90 2.57 15.02
C LEU A 83 -5.19 3.88 15.37
N ALA A 84 -4.75 4.64 14.36
CA ALA A 84 -4.08 5.93 14.52
C ALA A 84 -4.98 6.97 15.21
N GLY A 85 -6.30 6.98 14.92
CA GLY A 85 -7.25 7.88 15.58
C GLY A 85 -7.36 7.72 17.09
N GLY A 86 -6.91 6.58 17.65
CA GLY A 86 -6.81 6.36 19.10
C GLY A 86 -5.44 6.67 19.70
N GLN A 87 -4.46 7.08 18.89
CA GLN A 87 -3.10 7.34 19.33
C GLN A 87 -2.83 8.83 19.53
N LYS A 88 -1.85 9.16 20.38
CA LYS A 88 -1.32 10.52 20.54
C LYS A 88 0.11 10.55 20.01
N PHE A 89 0.34 11.22 18.89
CA PHE A 89 1.68 11.38 18.31
C PHE A 89 2.42 12.57 18.93
N GLY A 90 3.76 12.53 18.93
CA GLY A 90 4.60 13.64 19.42
C GLY A 90 4.36 14.02 20.88
N THR A 91 4.10 13.05 21.76
CA THR A 91 3.80 13.29 23.20
C THR A 91 4.95 13.95 23.96
N ASN A 92 6.17 13.82 23.45
CA ASN A 92 7.38 14.47 23.94
C ASN A 92 7.54 15.93 23.46
N LEU A 93 6.69 16.41 22.56
CA LEU A 93 6.78 17.77 22.00
C LEU A 93 5.83 18.75 22.71
N PRO A 94 6.17 20.05 22.76
CA PRO A 94 5.25 21.11 23.20
C PRO A 94 3.96 21.13 22.37
N SER A 95 2.86 21.61 22.96
CA SER A 95 1.53 21.57 22.34
C SER A 95 1.46 22.27 20.98
N GLU A 96 2.10 23.43 20.83
CA GLU A 96 2.14 24.18 19.57
C GLU A 96 2.81 23.37 18.45
N LYS A 97 4.01 22.82 18.72
CA LYS A 97 4.72 21.97 17.77
C LYS A 97 3.96 20.68 17.45
N ARG A 98 3.25 20.11 18.44
CA ARG A 98 2.44 18.89 18.25
C ARG A 98 1.30 19.12 17.25
N ARG A 99 0.60 20.26 17.33
CA ARG A 99 -0.49 20.60 16.39
C ARG A 99 -0.03 20.65 14.93
N LEU A 100 1.23 20.99 14.68
CA LEU A 100 1.81 21.04 13.33
C LEU A 100 2.24 19.65 12.82
N ILE A 101 2.79 18.80 13.70
CA ILE A 101 3.40 17.52 13.30
C ILE A 101 2.41 16.34 13.32
N GLU A 102 1.38 16.40 14.17
CA GLU A 102 0.40 15.33 14.31
C GLU A 102 -0.35 15.00 13.00
N PRO A 103 -0.76 15.99 12.18
CA PRO A 103 -1.29 15.71 10.85
C PRO A 103 -0.29 15.01 9.92
N GLN A 104 1.01 15.31 10.04
CA GLN A 104 2.05 14.63 9.25
C GLN A 104 2.19 13.17 9.67
N TYR A 105 2.14 12.88 10.97
CA TYR A 105 2.16 11.50 11.51
C TYR A 105 0.94 10.69 11.09
N ASN A 106 -0.26 11.29 11.13
CA ASN A 106 -1.48 10.60 10.67
C ASN A 106 -1.37 10.23 9.18
N HIS A 107 -0.92 11.16 8.36
CA HIS A 107 -0.71 10.90 6.94
C HIS A 107 0.46 9.91 6.70
N ALA A 108 1.52 9.94 7.52
CA ALA A 108 2.60 8.96 7.47
C ALA A 108 2.12 7.52 7.76
N VAL A 109 1.20 7.33 8.71
CA VAL A 109 0.58 6.02 8.95
C VAL A 109 -0.16 5.54 7.70
N PHE A 110 -0.94 6.40 7.05
CA PHE A 110 -1.63 6.06 5.81
C PHE A 110 -0.66 5.69 4.69
N LEU A 111 0.36 6.51 4.44
CA LEU A 111 1.34 6.24 3.39
C LEU A 111 2.11 4.94 3.66
N ALA A 112 2.54 4.70 4.90
CA ALA A 112 3.23 3.47 5.27
C ALA A 112 2.33 2.23 5.08
N ALA A 113 1.05 2.34 5.44
CA ALA A 113 0.07 1.27 5.26
C ALA A 113 -0.20 0.98 3.78
N VAL A 114 -0.39 2.01 2.95
CA VAL A 114 -0.63 1.85 1.51
C VAL A 114 0.59 1.28 0.79
N CYS A 115 1.78 1.69 1.19
CA CYS A 115 3.03 1.22 0.60
C CYS A 115 3.51 -0.14 1.13
N SER A 116 2.87 -0.70 2.15
CA SER A 116 3.19 -2.03 2.64
C SER A 116 2.66 -3.10 1.68
N GLY A 117 3.51 -4.05 1.32
CA GLY A 117 3.19 -5.17 0.43
C GLY A 117 3.23 -4.83 -1.06
N LEU A 118 3.76 -3.67 -1.47
CA LEU A 118 3.86 -3.29 -2.91
C LEU A 118 4.62 -4.30 -3.77
N ASP A 119 5.60 -5.00 -3.19
CA ASP A 119 6.38 -6.03 -3.88
C ASP A 119 5.82 -7.44 -3.68
N GLU A 120 4.80 -7.64 -2.84
CA GLU A 120 4.34 -8.97 -2.43
C GLU A 120 3.87 -9.81 -3.63
N PRO A 121 3.03 -9.31 -4.57
CA PRO A 121 2.64 -10.11 -5.73
C PRO A 121 3.86 -10.55 -6.57
N TYR A 122 4.83 -9.65 -6.78
CA TYR A 122 6.03 -9.95 -7.56
C TYR A 122 6.91 -11.04 -6.92
N ARG A 123 6.89 -11.12 -5.58
CA ARG A 123 7.59 -12.17 -4.84
C ARG A 123 7.03 -13.55 -5.12
N HIS A 124 5.73 -13.68 -5.37
CA HIS A 124 5.06 -14.97 -5.52
C HIS A 124 4.76 -15.36 -6.97
N PHE A 125 4.63 -14.37 -7.85
CA PHE A 125 4.17 -14.58 -9.22
C PHE A 125 5.18 -14.04 -10.25
N VAL A 126 5.28 -14.75 -11.36
CA VAL A 126 5.78 -14.22 -12.64
C VAL A 126 4.55 -13.75 -13.41
N VAL A 127 4.55 -12.48 -13.81
CA VAL A 127 3.46 -11.85 -14.57
C VAL A 127 3.92 -11.72 -16.01
N VAL A 128 3.19 -12.34 -16.93
CA VAL A 128 3.55 -12.39 -18.36
C VAL A 128 2.46 -11.70 -19.16
N ARG A 129 2.79 -10.61 -19.87
CA ARG A 129 1.84 -9.90 -20.74
C ARG A 129 1.52 -10.75 -21.95
N ASP A 130 0.25 -10.88 -22.31
CA ASP A 130 -0.15 -11.79 -23.36
C ASP A 130 0.19 -11.29 -24.76
N SER A 131 0.23 -9.96 -24.97
CA SER A 131 0.50 -9.36 -26.29
C SER A 131 1.88 -9.67 -26.86
N ASP A 132 2.90 -9.80 -26.02
CA ASP A 132 4.30 -9.96 -26.45
C ASP A 132 5.11 -10.94 -25.59
N ARG A 133 4.46 -11.58 -24.60
CA ARG A 133 5.07 -12.53 -23.67
C ARG A 133 6.20 -11.93 -22.83
N ALA A 134 6.28 -10.60 -22.71
CA ALA A 134 7.23 -9.95 -21.83
C ALA A 134 6.89 -10.20 -20.35
N GLU A 135 7.91 -10.31 -19.51
CA GLU A 135 7.74 -10.43 -18.05
C GLU A 135 7.74 -9.05 -17.38
N TRP A 136 6.83 -8.85 -16.43
CA TRP A 136 6.79 -7.62 -15.65
C TRP A 136 7.84 -7.64 -14.54
N ASN A 137 8.64 -6.57 -14.46
CA ASN A 137 9.51 -6.29 -13.32
C ASN A 137 9.12 -4.91 -12.75
N PRO A 138 8.59 -4.82 -11.53
CA PRO A 138 8.11 -3.56 -10.95
C PRO A 138 9.21 -2.51 -10.80
N ALA A 139 10.48 -2.91 -10.64
CA ALA A 139 11.58 -1.97 -10.50
C ALA A 139 11.93 -1.26 -11.82
N GLY A 140 11.76 -1.95 -12.95
CA GLY A 140 12.06 -1.39 -14.28
C GLY A 140 10.83 -0.83 -15.00
N HIS A 141 9.66 -1.40 -14.76
CA HIS A 141 8.43 -1.08 -15.50
C HIS A 141 7.44 -0.22 -14.70
N GLY A 142 7.61 -0.11 -13.37
CA GLY A 142 6.67 0.57 -12.51
C GLY A 142 5.31 -0.13 -12.44
N ALA A 143 4.23 0.65 -12.38
CA ALA A 143 2.86 0.17 -12.19
C ALA A 143 2.42 -0.83 -13.28
N LEU A 144 1.74 -1.91 -12.86
CA LEU A 144 1.32 -2.95 -13.80
C LEU A 144 0.35 -2.42 -14.85
N ALA A 145 -0.62 -1.59 -14.48
CA ALA A 145 -1.63 -1.09 -15.43
C ALA A 145 -1.00 -0.33 -16.62
N ALA A 146 -0.02 0.54 -16.33
CA ALA A 146 0.70 1.29 -17.36
C ALA A 146 1.52 0.35 -18.27
N TRP A 147 2.22 -0.62 -17.68
CA TRP A 147 3.00 -1.59 -18.43
C TRP A 147 2.13 -2.53 -19.29
N LEU A 148 0.95 -2.93 -18.81
CA LEU A 148 0.04 -3.78 -19.59
C LEU A 148 -0.49 -3.07 -20.84
N ALA A 149 -0.61 -1.74 -20.82
CA ALA A 149 -1.15 -0.95 -21.92
C ALA A 149 -2.50 -1.48 -22.45
N GLY A 150 -3.35 -1.97 -21.53
CA GLY A 150 -4.66 -2.57 -21.86
C GLY A 150 -4.62 -4.06 -22.24
N SER A 151 -3.45 -4.68 -22.38
CA SER A 151 -3.33 -6.12 -22.64
C SER A 151 -3.74 -6.96 -21.41
N THR A 152 -4.27 -8.15 -21.67
CA THR A 152 -4.37 -9.21 -20.66
C THR A 152 -3.00 -9.76 -20.30
N TYR A 153 -2.95 -10.52 -19.20
CA TYR A 153 -1.73 -11.19 -18.76
C TYR A 153 -2.02 -12.55 -18.16
N SER A 154 -0.98 -13.37 -18.04
CA SER A 154 -1.02 -14.65 -17.33
C SER A 154 -0.13 -14.60 -16.09
N LEU A 155 -0.52 -15.35 -15.06
CA LEU A 155 0.25 -15.51 -13.83
C LEU A 155 0.84 -16.91 -13.74
N GLN A 156 2.13 -16.99 -13.43
CA GLN A 156 2.77 -18.24 -13.06
C GLN A 156 3.24 -18.14 -11.61
N ARG A 157 2.81 -19.07 -10.76
CA ARG A 157 3.31 -19.14 -9.39
C ARG A 157 4.78 -19.57 -9.41
N ARG A 158 5.63 -18.83 -8.69
CA ARG A 158 7.02 -19.22 -8.47
C ARG A 158 7.07 -20.45 -7.56
N ALA A 159 8.02 -21.35 -7.82
CA ALA A 159 8.21 -22.56 -6.99
C ALA A 159 8.53 -22.20 -5.52
N ALA A 160 9.33 -21.16 -5.32
CA ALA A 160 9.58 -20.53 -4.03
C ALA A 160 9.41 -19.00 -4.17
N PRO A 161 8.88 -18.31 -3.14
CA PRO A 161 8.77 -16.87 -3.18
C PRO A 161 10.16 -16.23 -3.15
N LEU A 162 10.30 -15.08 -3.81
CA LEU A 162 11.50 -14.25 -3.68
C LEU A 162 11.66 -13.78 -2.22
N PRO A 163 12.90 -13.56 -1.75
CA PRO A 163 13.13 -12.99 -0.43
C PRO A 163 12.47 -11.60 -0.32
N VAL A 164 12.16 -11.23 0.93
CA VAL A 164 11.72 -9.87 1.25
C VAL A 164 12.92 -8.95 1.08
N GLU A 165 12.78 -7.95 0.21
CA GLU A 165 13.83 -6.98 -0.07
C GLU A 165 13.31 -5.58 0.30
N ARG A 166 13.80 -5.05 1.44
CA ARG A 166 13.36 -3.74 1.93
C ARG A 166 13.65 -2.62 0.94
N MET A 167 14.83 -2.65 0.34
CA MET A 167 15.25 -1.65 -0.64
C MET A 167 14.33 -1.64 -1.85
N ARG A 168 13.91 -2.82 -2.33
CA ARG A 168 12.91 -2.92 -3.41
C ARG A 168 11.64 -2.21 -3.00
N THR A 169 11.03 -2.58 -1.88
CA THR A 169 9.76 -1.98 -1.44
C THR A 169 9.90 -0.46 -1.25
N ALA A 170 11.00 0.01 -0.66
CA ALA A 170 11.25 1.44 -0.49
C ALA A 170 11.31 2.20 -1.83
N LEU A 171 11.97 1.62 -2.85
CA LEU A 171 11.98 2.19 -4.20
C LEU A 171 10.57 2.26 -4.82
N LEU A 172 9.78 1.20 -4.68
CA LEU A 172 8.40 1.19 -5.19
C LEU A 172 7.52 2.23 -4.47
N ALA A 173 7.68 2.33 -3.15
CA ALA A 173 6.99 3.32 -2.32
C ALA A 173 7.36 4.75 -2.74
N GLN A 174 8.64 5.02 -3.00
CA GLN A 174 9.08 6.33 -3.47
C GLN A 174 8.45 6.71 -4.82
N ASN A 175 8.34 5.75 -5.74
CA ASN A 175 7.66 5.95 -7.03
C ASN A 175 6.16 6.22 -6.86
N LEU A 176 5.52 5.60 -5.88
CA LEU A 176 4.09 5.76 -5.61
C LEU A 176 3.77 7.07 -4.87
N ILE A 177 4.60 7.47 -3.90
CA ILE A 177 4.38 8.67 -3.08
C ILE A 177 4.78 9.93 -3.85
N GLY A 178 5.96 9.93 -4.49
CA GLY A 178 6.55 11.11 -5.12
C GLY A 178 7.15 12.10 -4.12
N GLN A 179 8.13 12.91 -4.56
CA GLN A 179 8.82 13.85 -3.68
C GLN A 179 7.95 15.03 -3.25
N SER A 180 7.07 15.52 -4.13
CA SER A 180 6.21 16.68 -3.86
C SER A 180 5.25 16.44 -2.70
N LEU A 181 4.76 15.21 -2.51
CA LEU A 181 3.83 14.87 -1.45
C LEU A 181 4.46 14.89 -0.05
N LEU A 182 5.78 14.73 0.02
CA LEU A 182 6.56 14.75 1.25
C LEU A 182 7.19 16.12 1.54
N ALA A 183 6.94 17.12 0.69
CA ALA A 183 7.47 18.46 0.89
C ALA A 183 6.97 19.05 2.23
N GLY A 184 7.90 19.60 3.02
CA GLY A 184 7.58 20.20 4.32
C GLY A 184 7.40 19.20 5.47
N TYR A 185 7.60 17.90 5.24
CA TYR A 185 7.63 16.93 6.32
C TYR A 185 8.83 17.13 7.23
N GLU A 186 8.62 16.94 8.53
CA GLU A 186 9.68 16.86 9.52
C GLU A 186 10.51 15.58 9.29
N THR A 187 11.83 15.70 9.38
CA THR A 187 12.76 14.57 9.15
C THR A 187 12.47 13.37 10.04
N ALA A 188 12.04 13.59 11.28
CA ALA A 188 11.65 12.53 12.20
C ALA A 188 10.43 11.75 11.70
N VAL A 189 9.43 12.43 11.13
CA VAL A 189 8.24 11.81 10.56
C VAL A 189 8.60 11.00 9.32
N LEU A 190 9.48 11.51 8.46
CA LEU A 190 9.97 10.77 7.29
C LEU A 190 10.70 9.49 7.69
N SER A 191 11.56 9.56 8.71
CA SER A 191 12.26 8.38 9.24
C SER A 191 11.28 7.31 9.74
N GLU A 192 10.24 7.72 10.50
CA GLU A 192 9.22 6.80 10.99
C GLU A 192 8.31 6.26 9.87
N LEU A 193 7.96 7.09 8.87
CA LEU A 193 7.21 6.68 7.68
C LEU A 193 7.91 5.54 6.95
N PHE A 194 9.14 5.78 6.49
CA PHE A 194 9.87 4.79 5.69
C PHE A 194 10.29 3.58 6.52
N GLY A 195 10.56 3.77 7.82
CA GLY A 195 10.82 2.67 8.75
C GLY A 195 9.59 1.78 9.02
N ALA A 196 8.38 2.29 8.82
CA ALA A 196 7.13 1.56 9.05
C ALA A 196 6.58 0.81 7.81
N ILE A 197 7.15 1.02 6.63
CA ILE A 197 6.79 0.25 5.42
C ILE A 197 7.26 -1.19 5.59
N ASN A 198 6.38 -2.16 5.32
CA ASN A 198 6.64 -3.60 5.56
C ASN A 198 7.15 -3.86 6.99
N PRO A 199 6.33 -3.55 8.01
CA PRO A 199 6.76 -3.57 9.40
C PRO A 199 7.17 -4.99 9.83
N LEU A 200 8.24 -5.09 10.62
CA LEU A 200 8.69 -6.38 11.14
C LEU A 200 7.80 -6.85 12.28
N PRO A 201 7.53 -8.17 12.41
CA PRO A 201 6.84 -8.71 13.57
C PRO A 201 7.52 -8.38 14.90
N HIS A 202 8.86 -8.33 14.89
CA HIS A 202 9.70 -8.01 16.04
C HIS A 202 10.71 -6.94 15.64
N VAL A 203 10.71 -5.82 16.36
CA VAL A 203 11.70 -4.75 16.20
C VAL A 203 12.79 -4.95 17.26
N GLN A 204 14.05 -4.89 16.85
CA GLN A 204 15.16 -4.81 17.80
C GLN A 204 15.28 -3.36 18.28
N GLY A 205 15.07 -3.13 19.58
CA GLY A 205 15.08 -1.79 20.18
C GLY A 205 13.69 -1.15 20.30
N ALA A 206 13.65 0.19 20.34
CA ALA A 206 12.40 0.93 20.52
C ALA A 206 11.57 0.97 19.23
N GLU A 207 10.36 0.40 19.29
CA GLU A 207 9.39 0.47 18.20
C GLU A 207 8.72 1.85 18.16
N SER A 208 8.73 2.51 17.01
CA SER A 208 8.01 3.77 16.83
C SER A 208 6.49 3.55 16.80
N LEU A 209 5.72 4.57 17.14
CA LEU A 209 4.26 4.43 17.17
C LEU A 209 3.67 4.21 15.77
N VAL A 210 4.25 4.85 14.74
CA VAL A 210 3.88 4.61 13.34
C VAL A 210 4.10 3.15 12.98
N HIS A 211 5.28 2.58 13.28
CA HIS A 211 5.59 1.18 13.01
C HIS A 211 4.60 0.24 13.72
N LYS A 212 4.34 0.48 15.01
CA LYS A 212 3.39 -0.32 15.80
C LYS A 212 1.99 -0.32 15.19
N VAL A 213 1.47 0.85 14.82
CA VAL A 213 0.13 1.00 14.24
C VAL A 213 0.03 0.25 12.90
N VAL A 214 1.00 0.47 12.01
CA VAL A 214 1.00 -0.18 10.68
C VAL A 214 1.14 -1.69 10.82
N ARG A 215 2.01 -2.18 11.72
CA ARG A 215 2.15 -3.61 12.01
C ARG A 215 0.86 -4.25 12.47
N GLN A 216 0.17 -3.62 13.42
CA GLN A 216 -1.12 -4.12 13.90
C GLN A 216 -2.16 -4.12 12.78
N ALA A 217 -2.20 -3.10 11.94
CA ALA A 217 -3.12 -3.02 10.81
C ALA A 217 -2.89 -4.14 9.79
N VAL A 218 -1.63 -4.41 9.43
CA VAL A 218 -1.26 -5.53 8.54
C VAL A 218 -1.71 -6.87 9.11
N THR A 219 -1.47 -7.10 10.41
CA THR A 219 -1.92 -8.34 11.07
C THR A 219 -3.44 -8.46 11.05
N VAL A 220 -4.18 -7.41 11.40
CA VAL A 220 -5.64 -7.42 11.42
C VAL A 220 -6.21 -7.66 10.03
N ALA A 221 -5.66 -7.02 9.00
CA ALA A 221 -6.07 -7.23 7.61
C ALA A 221 -5.85 -8.70 7.19
N ALA A 222 -4.68 -9.27 7.49
CA ALA A 222 -4.40 -10.67 7.17
C ALA A 222 -5.32 -11.65 7.93
N ASP A 223 -5.60 -11.39 9.21
CA ASP A 223 -6.49 -12.22 10.02
C ASP A 223 -7.95 -12.13 9.57
N PHE A 224 -8.39 -10.97 9.08
CA PHE A 224 -9.71 -10.81 8.51
C PHE A 224 -9.86 -11.63 7.23
N ASP A 225 -8.88 -11.55 6.32
CA ASP A 225 -8.88 -12.32 5.06
C ASP A 225 -8.87 -13.85 5.29
N ARG A 226 -8.10 -14.35 6.26
CA ARG A 226 -8.09 -15.79 6.61
C ARG A 226 -9.44 -16.33 7.09
N LYS A 227 -10.33 -15.46 7.56
CA LYS A 227 -11.65 -15.81 8.10
C LYS A 227 -12.78 -15.64 7.08
N ALA A 228 -12.51 -14.98 5.96
CA ALA A 228 -13.48 -14.74 4.88
C ALA A 228 -13.59 -15.98 3.98
#